data_AF-A0A2T2U3M1-F1
#
_entry.id   AF-A0A2T2U3M1-F1
#
_cell.length_a   1.000
_cell.length_b   1.000
_cell.length_c   1.000
_cell.angle_alpha   90.00
_cell.angle_beta   90.00
_cell.angle_gamma   90.00
#
_symmetry.space_group_name_H-M   'P 1'
#
loop_
_entity.id
_entity.type
_entity.pdbx_description
1 polymer ?
#
loop_
_entity_poly.entity_id
_entity_poly.type
_entity_poly.pdbx_seq_one_letter_code
_entity_poly.pdbx_strand_id
1 'polypeptide(L)' 'NAANDPFLPPTCYPYSIARNHARLTLEVPESGGHGGFVSFNDAGTYWSEHRITSFLQSL' A
#
# COMPACT_ATOMS: atom_id res chain seq x y z
N ASN A 1 -1.39 -4.19 1.26
CA ASN A 1 -2.64 -4.14 2.06
C ASN A 1 -2.53 -3.07 3.11
N ALA A 2 -3.66 -2.52 3.55
CA ALA A 2 -3.68 -1.54 4.63
C ALA A 2 -3.33 -2.20 5.98
N ALA A 3 -2.89 -1.41 6.96
CA ALA A 3 -2.56 -1.87 8.31
C ALA A 3 -3.78 -2.43 9.06
N ASN A 4 -4.99 -2.00 8.69
CA ASN A 4 -6.25 -2.48 9.25
C ASN A 4 -6.88 -3.65 8.47
N ASP A 5 -6.13 -4.39 7.64
CA ASP A 5 -6.60 -5.62 7.01
C ASP A 5 -6.83 -6.71 8.10
N PRO A 6 -8.07 -7.20 8.30
CA PRO A 6 -8.38 -8.14 9.37
C PRO A 6 -7.77 -9.53 9.15
N PHE A 7 -7.30 -9.85 7.95
CA PHE A 7 -6.70 -11.14 7.62
C PHE A 7 -5.18 -11.16 7.76
N LEU A 8 -4.54 -10.00 7.92
CA LEU A 8 -3.08 -9.89 7.93
C LEU A 8 -2.57 -9.39 9.28
N PRO A 9 -1.96 -10.27 10.11
CA PRO A 9 -1.33 -9.83 11.34
C PRO A 9 -0.12 -8.90 11.06
N PRO A 10 0.34 -8.12 12.06
CA PRO A 10 1.49 -7.21 11.90
C PRO A 10 2.77 -7.87 11.35
N THR A 11 2.95 -9.17 11.59
CA THR A 11 4.10 -9.94 11.10
C THR A 11 4.11 -10.14 9.59
N CYS A 12 2.98 -9.95 8.90
CA CYS A 12 2.89 -10.04 7.44
C CYS A 12 3.48 -8.81 6.73
N TYR A 13 3.73 -7.72 7.45
CA TYR A 13 4.27 -6.49 6.88
C TYR A 13 5.79 -6.42 7.11
N PRO A 14 6.61 -6.43 6.05
CA PRO A 14 8.06 -6.59 6.17
C PRO A 14 8.78 -5.27 6.51
N TYR A 15 8.32 -4.56 7.55
CA TYR A 15 8.85 -3.25 7.95
C TYR A 15 10.35 -3.26 8.22
N SER A 16 10.85 -4.30 8.88
CA SER A 16 12.28 -4.44 9.20
C SER A 16 13.14 -4.61 7.94
N ILE A 17 12.66 -5.37 6.95
CA ILE A 17 13.37 -5.58 5.69
C ILE A 17 13.38 -4.28 4.88
N ALA A 18 12.23 -3.64 4.73
CA ALA A 18 12.10 -2.40 3.97
C ALA A 18 12.94 -1.26 4.55
N ARG A 19 12.93 -1.08 5.87
CA ARG A 19 13.73 -0.05 6.56
C ARG A 19 15.23 -0.18 6.29
N ASN A 20 15.71 -1.40 6.08
CA ASN A 20 17.14 -1.70 5.93
C ASN A 20 17.58 -1.85 4.47
N HIS A 21 16.72 -1.54 3.48
CA HIS A 21 17.03 -1.79 2.08
C HIS A 21 16.84 -0.53 1.22
N ALA A 22 17.95 0.03 0.71
CA ALA A 22 17.99 1.30 0.00
C ALA A 22 17.17 1.39 -1.29
N ARG A 23 16.74 0.25 -1.86
CA ARG A 23 15.96 0.18 -3.10
C ARG A 23 14.54 -0.38 -2.91
N LEU A 24 14.09 -0.50 -1.66
CA LEU A 24 12.76 -1.03 -1.35
C LEU A 24 11.98 0.02 -0.55
N THR A 25 10.91 0.52 -1.13
CA THR A 25 9.93 1.34 -0.43
C THR A 25 8.71 0.48 -0.11
N LEU A 26 8.34 0.44 1.17
CA LEU A 26 7.14 -0.26 1.64
C LEU A 26 6.07 0.77 1.98
N GLU A 27 4.95 0.73 1.26
CA GLU A 27 3.76 1.51 1.58
C GLU A 27 2.71 0.62 2.26
N VAL A 28 2.28 1.01 3.46
CA VAL A 28 1.20 0.36 4.21
C VAL A 28 0.24 1.45 4.70
N PRO A 29 -0.85 1.73 3.97
CA PRO A 29 -1.84 2.72 4.39
C PRO A 29 -2.46 2.34 5.73
N GLU A 30 -2.82 3.32 6.56
CA GLU A 30 -3.48 3.03 7.84
C GLU A 30 -4.84 2.36 7.66
N SER A 31 -5.58 2.75 6.63
CA SER A 31 -6.94 2.30 6.34
C SER A 31 -7.12 1.82 4.90
N GLY A 32 -8.09 0.92 4.70
CA GLY A 32 -8.45 0.34 3.40
C GLY A 32 -8.90 -1.12 3.52
N GLY A 33 -8.61 -1.74 4.67
CA GLY A 33 -8.91 -3.13 4.95
C GLY A 33 -8.25 -4.06 3.93
N HIS A 34 -8.88 -5.21 3.72
CA HIS A 34 -8.45 -6.17 2.71
C HIS A 34 -8.61 -5.66 1.27
N GLY A 35 -9.64 -4.84 1.03
CA GLY A 35 -9.99 -4.32 -0.29
C GLY A 35 -9.32 -2.99 -0.64
N GLY A 36 -8.27 -2.57 0.07
CA GLY A 36 -7.70 -1.21 -0.03
C GLY A 36 -7.06 -0.83 -1.37
N PHE A 37 -7.20 -1.66 -2.41
CA PHE A 37 -6.69 -1.42 -3.75
C PHE A 37 -7.76 -0.86 -4.71
N VAL A 38 -9.04 -0.91 -4.34
CA VAL A 38 -10.12 -0.40 -5.20
C VAL A 38 -10.48 1.04 -4.84
N SER A 39 -10.81 1.82 -5.87
CA SER A 39 -11.43 3.13 -5.69
C SER A 39 -12.94 3.03 -5.95
N PHE A 40 -13.74 3.72 -5.16
CA PHE A 40 -15.17 3.88 -5.45
C PHE A 40 -15.37 5.09 -6.37
N ASN A 41 -16.14 4.91 -7.45
CA ASN A 41 -16.56 5.96 -8.38
C ASN A 41 -15.42 6.72 -9.10
N ASP A 42 -14.27 6.08 -9.27
CA ASP A 42 -13.06 6.69 -9.85
C ASP A 42 -12.83 6.29 -11.32
N ALA A 43 -13.92 6.26 -12.08
CA ALA A 43 -13.94 5.95 -13.52
C ALA A 43 -13.22 4.65 -13.94
N GLY A 44 -13.13 3.66 -13.03
CA GLY A 44 -12.48 2.37 -13.28
C GLY A 44 -10.99 2.32 -12.94
N THR A 45 -10.42 3.40 -12.41
CA THR A 45 -9.03 3.44 -11.92
C THR A 45 -8.94 2.77 -10.55
N TYR A 46 -7.95 1.89 -10.36
CA TYR A 46 -7.69 1.33 -9.04
C TYR A 46 -6.96 2.34 -8.15
N TRP A 47 -7.27 2.35 -6.86
CA TRP A 47 -6.57 3.19 -5.89
C TRP A 47 -5.05 2.93 -5.91
N SER A 48 -4.66 1.68 -6.11
CA SER A 48 -3.24 1.29 -6.26
C SER A 48 -2.55 1.98 -7.44
N GLU A 49 -3.25 2.27 -8.54
CA GLU A 49 -2.66 2.95 -9.70
C GLU A 49 -2.33 4.41 -9.39
N HIS A 50 -3.18 5.10 -8.62
CA HIS A 50 -2.88 6.44 -8.11
C HIS A 50 -1.66 6.43 -7.19
N ARG A 51 -1.53 5.42 -6.34
CA ARG A 51 -0.36 5.29 -5.46
C ARG A 51 0.93 5.03 -6.22
N ILE A 52 0.88 4.17 -7.23
CA ILE A 52 2.04 3.91 -8.10
C ILE A 52 2.46 5.20 -8.82
N THR A 53 1.51 5.93 -9.40
CA THR A 53 1.80 7.19 -10.09
C THR A 53 2.42 8.21 -9.13
N SER A 54 1.83 8.38 -7.94
CA SER A 54 2.33 9.28 -6.90
C SER A 54 3.74 8.89 -6.43
N PHE A 55 4.03 7.59 -6.30
CA PHE A 55 5.35 7.11 -5.94
C PHE A 55 6.38 7.44 -7.04
N LEU A 56 6.07 7.15 -8.30
CA LEU A 56 6.96 7.43 -9.42
C LEU A 56 7.28 8.92 -9.58
N GLN A 57 6.32 9.79 -9.26
CA GLN A 57 6.51 11.25 -9.26
C GLN A 57 7.36 11.75 -8.08
N SER A 58 7.53 10.94 -7.03
CA SER A 58 8.32 11.28 -5.84
C SER A 58 9.78 10.78 -5.89
N LEU A 59 10.14 10.02 -6.92
CA LEU A 59 11.51 9.61 -7.22
C LEU A 59 12.32 10.77 -7.81
#